data_AF-A0A497P934-F1
#
_entry.id   AF-A0A497P934-F1
#
_cell.length_a   1.000
_cell.length_b   1.000
_cell.length_c   1.000
_cell.angle_alpha   90.00
_cell.angle_beta   90.00
_cell.angle_gamma   90.00
#
_symmetry.space_group_name_H-M   'P 1'
#
loop_
_entity.id
_entity.type
_entity.pdbx_description
1 polymer ?
#
loop_
_entity_poly.entity_id
_entity_poly.type
_entity_poly.pdbx_seq_one_letter_code
_entity_poly.pdbx_strand_id
1 'polypeptide(L)' 'MARILLMSLILLAHLLSPAFAGEISGIKVGKKAQHEIEIMIKGQYESYRAFTLQGPFRFIIDLEGAKLKRSVPRS' A
#
# COMPACT_ATOMS: atom_id res chain seq x y z
N MET A 1 11.00 38.29 15.52
CA MET A 1 10.66 38.14 14.08
C MET A 1 11.25 36.86 13.49
N ALA A 2 12.58 36.72 13.39
CA ALA A 2 13.23 35.56 12.75
C ALA A 2 12.85 34.18 13.32
N ARG A 3 12.69 34.06 14.64
CA ARG A 3 12.27 32.80 15.30
C ARG A 3 10.89 32.32 14.86
N ILE A 4 9.93 33.23 14.73
CA ILE A 4 8.56 32.90 14.32
C ILE A 4 8.56 32.41 12.87
N LEU A 5 9.34 33.08 12.02
CA LEU A 5 9.51 32.75 10.60
C LEU A 5 10.15 31.37 10.40
N LEU A 6 11.13 31.02 11.25
CA LEU A 6 11.75 29.70 11.24
C LEU A 6 10.78 28.59 11.69
N MET A 7 9.99 28.83 12.74
CA MET A 7 9.02 27.83 13.20
C MET A 7 7.88 27.60 12.20
N SER A 8 7.39 28.65 11.53
CA SER A 8 6.40 28.48 10.46
C SER A 8 6.97 27.78 9.23
N LEU A 9 8.26 27.95 8.93
CA LEU A 9 8.92 27.23 7.84
C LEU A 9 9.06 25.72 8.14
N ILE A 10 9.40 25.36 9.38
CA ILE A 10 9.47 23.96 9.83
C ILE A 10 8.08 23.31 9.80
N LEU A 11 7.04 24.02 10.24
CA LEU A 11 5.66 23.53 10.20
C LEU A 11 5.18 23.28 8.76
N LEU A 12 5.53 24.16 7.82
CA LEU A 12 5.22 23.99 6.40
C LEU A 12 5.97 22.81 5.78
N ALA A 13 7.22 22.56 6.19
CA ALA A 13 8.00 21.42 5.73
C ALA A 13 7.41 20.07 6.20
N HIS A 14 6.81 20.02 7.40
CA HIS A 14 6.10 18.82 7.87
C HIS A 14 4.76 18.59 7.18
N LEU A 15 4.03 19.65 6.82
CA LEU A 15 2.82 19.54 5.99
C LEU A 15 3.11 19.05 4.57
N LEU A 16 4.32 19.28 4.07
CA LEU A 16 4.78 18.85 2.74
C LEU A 16 5.48 17.49 2.74
N SER A 17 5.59 16.82 3.90
CA SER A 17 6.08 15.44 3.90
C SER A 17 5.12 14.62 3.02
N PRO A 18 5.61 13.97 1.95
CA PRO A 18 4.75 13.18 1.09
C PRO A 18 4.08 12.15 1.98
N ALA A 19 2.75 12.21 2.08
CA ALA A 19 1.95 11.12 2.63
C ALA A 19 2.38 9.89 1.84
N PHE A 20 3.21 9.05 2.46
CA PHE A 20 4.03 8.06 1.78
C PHE A 20 3.11 7.14 0.99
N ALA A 21 3.01 7.36 -0.32
CA ALA A 21 2.31 6.47 -1.22
C ALA A 21 3.28 5.33 -1.50
N GLY A 22 3.31 4.33 -0.60
CA GLY A 22 3.97 3.06 -0.84
C GLY A 22 3.60 2.54 -2.23
N GLU A 23 4.51 1.83 -2.89
CA GLU A 23 4.24 1.35 -4.25
C GLU A 23 4.22 -0.17 -4.26
N ILE A 24 3.11 -0.74 -4.74
CA ILE A 24 3.01 -2.16 -5.06
C ILE A 24 3.59 -2.39 -6.45
N SER A 25 4.76 -3.01 -6.48
CA SER A 25 5.56 -3.25 -7.69
C SER A 25 5.30 -4.58 -8.37
N GLY A 26 4.60 -5.50 -7.70
CA GLY A 26 4.21 -6.77 -8.29
C GLY A 26 3.34 -7.62 -7.37
N ILE A 27 2.44 -8.38 -7.99
CA ILE A 27 1.62 -9.40 -7.33
C ILE A 27 1.87 -10.68 -8.11
N LYS A 28 2.29 -11.75 -7.43
CA LYS A 28 2.57 -13.05 -8.05
C LYS A 28 1.92 -14.16 -7.26
N VAL A 29 1.49 -15.19 -7.98
CA VAL A 29 1.12 -16.46 -7.35
C VAL A 29 2.40 -17.29 -7.21
N GLY A 30 2.74 -17.65 -5.98
CA GLY A 30 3.85 -18.52 -5.63
C GLY A 30 3.44 -19.98 -5.71
N LYS A 31 3.66 -20.73 -4.63
CA LYS A 31 3.28 -22.14 -4.53
C LYS A 31 1.76 -22.32 -4.61
N LYS A 32 1.33 -23.33 -5.38
CA LYS A 32 -0.03 -23.86 -5.36
C LYS A 32 0.04 -25.29 -4.84
N ALA A 33 -0.61 -25.56 -3.72
CA ALA A 33 -0.83 -26.90 -3.19
C ALA A 33 -2.33 -27.22 -3.19
N GLN A 34 -2.69 -28.43 -2.78
CA GLN A 34 -4.07 -28.92 -2.84
C GLN A 34 -5.06 -28.03 -2.06
N HIS A 35 -4.62 -27.39 -0.97
CA HIS A 35 -5.47 -26.54 -0.11
C HIS A 35 -4.80 -25.20 0.25
N GLU A 36 -3.76 -24.81 -0.46
CA GLU A 36 -2.99 -23.61 -0.15
C GLU A 36 -2.56 -22.92 -1.44
N ILE A 37 -2.71 -21.60 -1.49
CA ILE A 37 -2.17 -20.75 -2.55
C ILE A 37 -1.36 -19.66 -1.87
N GLU A 38 -0.09 -19.58 -2.22
CA GLU A 38 0.78 -18.51 -1.79
C GLU A 38 0.64 -17.32 -2.75
N ILE A 39 0.35 -16.14 -2.21
CA ILE A 39 0.32 -14.88 -2.96
C ILE A 39 1.44 -13.99 -2.45
N MET A 40 2.41 -13.68 -3.31
CA MET A 40 3.53 -12.79 -3.00
C MET A 40 3.23 -11.38 -3.49
N ILE A 41 3.13 -10.44 -2.56
CA ILE A 41 2.94 -9.01 -2.85
C ILE A 41 4.27 -8.30 -2.61
N LYS A 42 4.82 -7.68 -3.65
CA LYS A 42 6.14 -7.03 -3.62
C LYS A 42 5.97 -5.51 -3.65
N GLY A 43 6.32 -4.83 -2.56
CA GLY A 43 6.18 -3.38 -2.48
C GLY A 43 6.17 -2.86 -1.06
N GLN A 44 5.80 -1.60 -0.92
CA GLN A 44 5.56 -0.95 0.37
C GLN A 44 4.09 -0.57 0.50
N TYR A 45 3.54 -0.79 1.69
CA TYR A 45 2.20 -0.41 2.12
C TYR A 45 2.26 -0.12 3.62
N GLU A 46 1.28 0.60 4.14
CA GLU A 46 1.25 1.00 5.55
C GLU A 46 0.63 -0.10 6.42
N SER A 47 -0.53 -0.59 6.01
CA SER A 47 -1.29 -1.63 6.70
C SER A 47 -2.03 -2.50 5.70
N TYR A 48 -2.54 -3.64 6.17
CA TYR A 48 -3.42 -4.47 5.37
C TYR A 48 -4.60 -5.01 6.17
N ARG A 49 -5.68 -5.32 5.47
CA ARG A 49 -6.82 -6.08 6.00
C ARG A 49 -7.15 -7.22 5.05
N ALA A 50 -7.52 -8.36 5.60
CA ALA A 50 -7.93 -9.52 4.81
C ALA A 50 -9.32 -9.97 5.22
N PHE A 51 -10.19 -10.23 4.25
CA PHE A 51 -11.55 -10.71 4.50
C PHE A 51 -12.07 -11.53 3.32
N THR A 52 -13.13 -12.30 3.57
CA THR A 52 -13.80 -13.11 2.55
C THR A 52 -15.15 -12.52 2.20
N LEU A 53 -15.52 -12.63 0.92
CA LEU A 53 -16.86 -12.35 0.43
C LEU A 53 -17.50 -13.66 -0.02
N GLN A 54 -18.74 -13.88 0.42
CA GLN A 54 -19.54 -15.03 0.02
C GLN A 54 -20.40 -14.63 -1.20
N GLY A 55 -20.18 -15.28 -2.35
CA GLY A 55 -20.98 -15.12 -3.58
C GLY A 55 -20.46 -14.09 -4.61
N PRO A 56 -19.68 -14.50 -5.64
CA PRO A 56 -18.84 -15.69 -5.67
C PRO A 56 -17.79 -15.64 -4.55
N PHE A 57 -17.29 -16.79 -4.10
CA PHE A 57 -16.26 -16.83 -3.06
C PHE A 57 -15.02 -16.04 -3.52
N ARG A 58 -14.69 -14.99 -2.77
CA ARG A 58 -13.51 -14.16 -3.00
C ARG A 58 -12.75 -13.95 -1.70
N PHE A 59 -11.44 -14.07 -1.79
CA PHE A 59 -10.52 -13.63 -0.74
C PHE A 59 -9.96 -12.27 -1.15
N ILE A 60 -10.16 -11.25 -0.31
CA ILE A 60 -9.76 -9.87 -0.57
C ILE A 60 -8.66 -9.49 0.42
N ILE A 61 -7.59 -8.91 -0.11
CA ILE A 61 -6.54 -8.25 0.67
C ILE A 61 -6.58 -6.77 0.28
N ASP A 62 -6.92 -5.93 1.24
CA ASP A 62 -6.92 -4.47 1.11
C ASP A 62 -5.61 -3.91 1.65
N LEU A 63 -4.89 -3.11 0.85
CA LEU A 63 -3.57 -2.57 1.17
C LEU A 63 -3.70 -1.04 1.27
N GLU A 64 -3.52 -0.50 2.47
CA GLU A 64 -3.63 0.94 2.73
C GLU A 64 -2.27 1.63 2.59
N GLY A 65 -2.29 2.94 2.28
CA GLY A 65 -1.07 3.72 2.11
C GLY A 65 -0.24 3.32 0.89
N ALA A 66 -0.83 2.60 -0.08
CA ALA A 66 -0.13 2.15 -1.27
C ALA A 66 -0.86 2.48 -2.58
N LYS A 67 -0.08 2.69 -3.64
CA LYS A 67 -0.54 2.77 -5.03
C LYS A 67 0.00 1.60 -5.83
N LEU A 68 -0.77 1.13 -6.80
CA LEU A 68 -0.30 0.12 -7.74
C LEU A 68 0.63 0.75 -8.78
N LYS A 69 1.83 0.19 -8.94
CA LYS A 69 2.77 0.62 -10.00
C LYS A 69 2.12 0.42 -11.36
N ARG A 70 2.27 1.39 -12.27
CA ARG A 70 1.64 1.37 -13.61
C ARG A 70 1.90 0.10 -14.41
N SER A 71 3.05 -0.53 -14.19
CA SER A 71 3.47 -1.75 -14.89
C SER A 71 2.83 -3.04 -14.35
N VAL A 72 2.14 -2.99 -13.22
CA VAL A 72 1.46 -4.16 -12.66
C VAL A 72 0.08 -4.29 -13.33
N PRO A 73 -0.24 -5.45 -13.93
CA PRO A 73 -1.53 -5.67 -14.57
C PRO A 73 -2.69 -5.42 -13.61
N ARG A 74 -3.77 -4.80 -14.12
CA ARG A 74 -5.05 -4.68 -13.43
C ARG A 74 -5.93 -5.84 -13.90
N SER A 75 -6.29 -6.72 -12.98
CA SER A 75 -7.21 -7.85 -13.21
C SER A 75 -8.66 -7.42 -13.11
#